data_AF-A0A151ZE26-F1
#
_entry.id   AF-A0A151ZE26-F1
#
_cell.length_a   1.000
_cell.length_b   1.000
_cell.length_c   1.000
_cell.angle_alpha   90.00
_cell.angle_beta   90.00
_cell.angle_gamma   90.00
#
_symmetry.space_group_name_H-M   'P 1'
#
loop_
_entity.id
_entity.type
_entity.pdbx_description
1 polymer ?
#
loop_
_entity_poly.entity_id
_entity_poly.type
_entity_poly.pdbx_seq_one_letter_code
_entity_poly.pdbx_strand_id
1 'polypeptide(L)'
;MNSNTSTQIQSNNRGEVLYRDQQYFQKQIDSKINQLVENYHSIVKISKINESIQNASEIYEMETRTMNILNSGEGLLKIIEELKQNLILNDFSAMMEEVRLQNIVYHRENDRANRSIKSIFEEVSKSLEELEYEYYNSNYKLPPTTSISTISSSSSTPQSK
;
A
#
# COMPACT_ATOMS: atom_id res chain seq x y z
N MET A 1 -9.31 16.37 16.06
CA MET A 1 -9.98 16.25 14.75
C MET A 1 -9.12 16.90 13.68
N ASN A 2 -8.22 16.15 13.02
CA ASN A 2 -7.75 16.43 11.66
C ASN A 2 -6.79 15.31 11.22
N SER A 3 -7.34 14.27 10.61
CA SER A 3 -6.53 13.19 10.00
C SER A 3 -7.08 12.73 8.65
N ASN A 4 -8.13 13.39 8.14
CA ASN A 4 -8.81 13.00 6.89
C ASN A 4 -8.36 13.79 5.65
N THR A 5 -7.47 14.78 5.80
CA THR A 5 -7.04 15.64 4.68
C THR A 5 -5.84 15.10 3.90
N SER A 6 -5.09 14.12 4.41
CA SER A 6 -3.87 13.63 3.75
C SER A 6 -4.10 12.48 2.76
N THR A 7 -5.19 11.71 2.89
CA THR A 7 -5.44 10.53 2.05
C THR A 7 -6.17 10.88 0.73
N GLN A 8 -6.86 12.02 0.64
CA GLN A 8 -7.56 12.44 -0.58
C GLN A 8 -6.71 13.22 -1.59
N ILE A 9 -5.53 13.73 -1.20
CA ILE A 9 -4.70 14.56 -2.10
C ILE A 9 -3.88 13.69 -3.07
N GLN A 10 -3.57 12.45 -2.71
CA GLN A 10 -2.64 11.62 -3.48
C GLN A 10 -3.31 10.84 -4.64
N SER A 11 -4.59 10.47 -4.49
CA SER A 11 -5.37 9.79 -5.54
C SER A 11 -5.78 10.74 -6.68
N ASN A 12 -6.14 11.99 -6.38
CA ASN A 12 -6.54 12.98 -7.39
C ASN A 12 -5.40 13.40 -8.33
N ASN A 13 -4.15 13.42 -7.85
CA ASN A 13 -2.99 13.74 -8.70
C ASN A 13 -2.61 12.60 -9.66
N ARG A 14 -2.89 11.34 -9.30
CA ARG A 14 -2.50 10.19 -10.14
C ARG A 14 -3.30 10.12 -11.43
N GLY A 15 -4.60 10.36 -11.37
CA GLY A 15 -5.46 10.42 -12.56
C GLY A 15 -5.01 11.53 -13.53
N GLU A 16 -4.68 12.71 -12.99
CA GLU A 16 -4.15 13.84 -13.75
C GLU A 16 -2.79 13.55 -14.40
N VAL A 17 -1.86 12.90 -13.67
CA VAL A 17 -0.54 12.53 -14.20
C VAL A 17 -0.66 11.45 -15.28
N LEU A 18 -1.47 10.41 -15.04
CA LEU A 18 -1.73 9.36 -16.03
C LEU A 18 -2.35 9.93 -17.31
N TYR A 19 -3.32 10.83 -17.15
CA TYR A 19 -3.97 11.49 -18.27
C TYR A 19 -2.99 12.37 -19.03
N ARG A 20 -2.16 13.15 -18.34
CA ARG A 20 -1.13 13.98 -18.99
C ARG A 20 -0.11 13.15 -19.75
N ASP A 21 0.35 12.05 -19.18
CA ASP A 21 1.32 11.15 -19.81
C ASP A 21 0.69 10.45 -21.04
N GLN A 22 -0.58 10.03 -20.94
CA GLN A 22 -1.34 9.52 -22.08
C GLN A 22 -1.43 10.56 -23.21
N GLN A 23 -1.78 11.81 -22.89
CA GLN A 23 -1.86 12.89 -23.88
C GLN A 23 -0.49 13.20 -24.51
N TYR A 24 0.59 13.12 -23.73
CA TYR A 24 1.95 13.29 -24.22
C TYR A 24 2.31 12.21 -25.25
N PHE A 25 2.10 10.92 -24.91
CA PHE A 25 2.38 9.83 -25.83
C PHE A 25 1.53 9.92 -27.10
N GLN A 26 0.24 10.23 -26.97
CA GLN A 26 -0.66 10.39 -28.12
C GLN A 26 -0.13 11.48 -29.08
N LYS A 27 0.20 12.66 -28.56
CA LYS A 27 0.76 13.75 -29.37
C LYS A 27 2.05 13.37 -30.08
N GLN A 28 2.95 12.67 -29.39
CA GLN A 28 4.23 12.24 -29.94
C GLN A 28 4.03 11.19 -31.05
N ILE A 29 3.12 10.23 -30.84
CA ILE A 29 2.75 9.23 -31.85
C ILE A 29 2.17 9.91 -33.08
N ASP A 30 1.18 10.78 -32.90
CA ASP A 30 0.54 11.50 -34.00
C ASP A 30 1.56 12.34 -34.78
N SER A 31 2.45 13.04 -34.08
CA SER A 31 3.53 13.80 -34.72
C SER A 31 4.45 12.91 -35.54
N LYS A 32 4.83 11.72 -35.05
CA LYS A 32 5.75 10.81 -35.77
C LYS A 32 5.08 10.11 -36.94
N ILE A 33 3.81 9.74 -36.82
CA ILE A 33 3.00 9.19 -37.91
C ILE A 33 2.83 10.23 -39.01
N ASN A 34 2.48 11.47 -38.67
CA ASN A 34 2.35 12.54 -39.64
C ASN A 34 3.67 12.81 -40.37
N GLN A 35 4.81 12.83 -39.66
CA GLN A 35 6.13 12.94 -40.30
C GLN A 35 6.40 11.78 -41.28
N LEU A 36 6.01 10.55 -40.94
CA LEU A 36 6.20 9.39 -41.81
C LEU A 36 5.35 9.50 -43.08
N VAL A 37 4.07 9.86 -42.93
CA VAL A 37 3.12 10.01 -44.05
C VAL A 37 3.54 11.14 -44.99
N GLU A 38 3.92 12.31 -44.44
CA GLU A 38 4.35 13.46 -45.23
C GLU A 38 5.63 13.16 -46.01
N ASN A 39 6.64 12.57 -45.37
CA ASN A 39 7.88 12.20 -46.06
C ASN A 39 7.64 11.15 -47.14
N TYR A 40 6.78 10.15 -46.88
CA TYR A 40 6.40 9.15 -47.88
C TYR A 40 5.68 9.79 -49.07
N HIS A 41 4.71 10.67 -48.80
CA HIS A 41 3.97 11.37 -49.85
C HIS A 41 4.88 12.22 -50.73
N SER A 42 5.88 12.87 -50.14
CA SER A 42 6.90 13.61 -50.89
C SER A 42 7.82 12.72 -51.71
N ILE A 43 8.26 11.56 -51.20
CA ILE A 43 9.02 10.59 -52.01
C ILE A 43 8.20 10.17 -53.24
N VAL A 44 6.92 9.85 -53.06
CA VAL A 44 6.03 9.49 -54.18
C VAL A 44 5.90 10.63 -55.19
N LYS A 45 5.88 11.90 -54.74
CA LYS A 45 5.86 13.08 -55.63
C LYS A 45 7.15 13.19 -56.45
N ILE A 46 8.31 13.00 -55.83
CA ILE A 46 9.61 13.08 -56.51
C ILE A 46 9.79 11.92 -57.49
N SER A 47 9.28 10.73 -57.14
CA SER A 47 9.36 9.54 -58.00
C SER A 47 8.43 9.59 -59.22
N LYS A 48 7.47 10.54 -59.28
CA LYS A 48 6.65 10.70 -60.49
C LYS A 48 7.52 11.25 -61.62
N ILE A 49 7.61 10.47 -62.69
CA ILE A 49 8.39 10.77 -63.90
C ILE A 49 7.87 12.07 -64.51
N ASN A 50 8.58 13.18 -64.30
CA ASN A 50 8.58 14.29 -65.24
C ASN A 50 9.68 14.03 -66.28
N GLU A 51 9.43 14.38 -67.55
CA GLU A 51 10.30 14.09 -68.71
C GLU A 51 11.70 14.75 -68.68
N SER A 52 12.14 15.29 -67.54
CA SER A 52 13.48 15.82 -67.35
C SER A 52 14.32 14.77 -66.61
N ILE A 53 15.46 14.41 -67.18
CA ILE A 53 16.53 13.59 -66.57
C ILE A 53 16.60 13.85 -65.06
N GLN A 54 16.48 12.78 -64.23
CA GLN A 54 16.56 12.87 -62.76
C GLN A 54 17.74 13.75 -62.34
N ASN A 55 17.43 14.92 -61.79
CA ASN A 55 18.46 15.85 -61.34
C ASN A 55 19.06 15.32 -60.04
N ALA A 56 20.38 15.45 -59.85
CA ALA A 56 21.07 15.01 -58.62
C ALA A 56 20.44 15.59 -57.33
N SER A 57 19.78 16.75 -57.43
CA SER A 57 19.00 17.37 -56.36
C SER A 57 17.80 16.53 -55.91
N GLU A 58 17.08 15.89 -56.84
CA GLU A 58 15.89 15.08 -56.54
C GLU A 58 16.28 13.78 -55.83
N ILE A 59 17.42 13.20 -56.24
CA ILE A 59 18.00 12.02 -55.60
C ILE A 59 18.39 12.34 -54.14
N TYR A 60 19.07 13.47 -53.93
CA TYR A 60 19.44 13.92 -52.58
C TYR A 60 18.20 14.20 -51.70
N GLU A 61 17.17 14.81 -52.25
CA GLU A 61 15.92 15.05 -51.53
C GLU A 61 15.22 13.73 -51.16
N MET A 62 15.18 12.77 -52.07
CA MET A 62 14.62 11.44 -51.81
C MET A 62 15.38 10.70 -50.71
N GLU A 63 16.71 10.75 -50.71
CA GLU A 63 17.56 10.14 -49.68
C GLU A 63 17.31 10.78 -48.30
N THR A 64 17.27 12.11 -48.24
CA THR A 64 16.98 12.86 -47.00
C THR A 64 15.61 12.48 -46.44
N ARG A 65 14.59 12.38 -47.29
CA ARG A 65 13.24 11.99 -46.87
C ARG A 65 13.17 10.54 -46.41
N THR A 66 13.92 9.65 -47.04
CA THR A 66 14.05 8.24 -46.62
C THR A 66 14.68 8.15 -45.24
N MET A 67 15.73 8.92 -44.97
CA MET A 67 16.34 9.02 -43.65
C MET A 67 15.37 9.57 -42.60
N ASN A 68 14.57 10.59 -42.95
CA ASN A 68 13.55 11.14 -42.05
C ASN A 68 12.43 10.12 -41.71
N ILE A 69 12.05 9.26 -42.66
CA ILE A 69 11.13 8.13 -42.40
C ILE A 69 11.76 7.16 -41.40
N LEU A 70 13.01 6.77 -41.61
CA LEU A 70 13.73 5.87 -40.69
C LEU A 70 13.77 6.45 -39.28
N ASN A 71 14.16 7.72 -39.14
CA ASN A 71 14.22 8.43 -37.85
C ASN A 71 12.83 8.54 -37.18
N SER A 72 11.77 8.72 -37.97
CA SER A 72 10.40 8.75 -37.45
C SER A 72 9.97 7.38 -36.94
N GLY A 73 10.35 6.31 -37.66
CA GLY A 73 10.13 4.92 -37.25
C GLY A 73 10.89 4.54 -35.98
N GLU A 74 12.16 4.91 -35.88
CA GLU A 74 12.95 4.73 -34.65
C GLU A 74 12.34 5.49 -33.47
N GLY A 75 11.90 6.73 -33.71
CA GLY A 75 11.18 7.53 -32.72
C GLY A 75 9.91 6.85 -32.21
N LEU A 76 9.14 6.20 -33.08
CA LEU A 76 7.96 5.41 -32.68
C LEU A 76 8.34 4.21 -31.82
N LEU A 77 9.41 3.49 -32.17
CA LEU A 77 9.90 2.35 -31.38
C LEU A 77 10.33 2.79 -29.97
N LYS A 78 11.01 3.93 -29.86
CA LYS A 78 11.40 4.51 -28.58
C LYS A 78 10.19 4.91 -27.73
N ILE A 79 9.16 5.52 -28.35
CA ILE A 79 7.90 5.83 -27.65
C ILE A 79 7.23 4.57 -27.13
N ILE A 80 7.23 3.47 -27.90
CA ILE A 80 6.68 2.18 -27.47
C ILE A 80 7.46 1.62 -26.27
N GLU A 81 8.78 1.73 -26.27
CA GLU A 81 9.64 1.32 -25.16
C GLU A 81 9.34 2.11 -23.88
N GLU A 82 9.28 3.44 -23.98
CA GLU A 82 8.93 4.33 -22.87
C GLU A 82 7.53 4.03 -22.32
N LEU A 83 6.56 3.72 -23.19
CA LEU A 83 5.20 3.38 -22.81
C LEU A 83 5.13 2.04 -22.05
N LYS A 84 5.88 1.02 -22.49
CA LYS A 84 6.02 -0.24 -21.77
C LYS A 84 6.65 -0.02 -20.39
N GLN A 85 7.70 0.78 -20.32
CA GLN A 85 8.37 1.09 -19.06
C GLN A 85 7.45 1.86 -18.11
N ASN A 86 6.67 2.82 -18.61
CA ASN A 86 5.67 3.53 -17.81
C ASN A 86 4.63 2.55 -17.25
N LEU A 87 4.02 1.70 -18.09
CA LEU A 87 3.03 0.71 -17.62
C LEU A 87 3.58 -0.21 -16.53
N ILE A 88 4.80 -0.73 -16.70
CA ILE A 88 5.44 -1.63 -15.73
C ILE A 88 5.70 -0.92 -14.39
N LEU A 89 6.22 0.31 -14.42
CA LEU A 89 6.60 1.04 -13.20
C LEU A 89 5.38 1.64 -12.48
N ASN A 90 4.39 2.09 -13.23
CA ASN A 90 3.21 2.76 -12.70
C ASN A 90 2.34 1.84 -11.83
N ASP A 91 2.29 0.56 -12.19
CA ASP A 91 1.59 -0.46 -11.40
C ASP A 91 2.36 -0.82 -10.11
N PHE A 92 3.70 -0.89 -10.16
CA PHE A 92 4.51 -1.27 -9.00
C PHE A 92 4.51 -0.21 -7.91
N SER A 93 4.62 1.07 -8.27
CA SER A 93 4.59 2.17 -7.29
C SER A 93 3.24 2.29 -6.58
N ALA A 94 2.12 2.08 -7.30
CA ALA A 94 0.80 2.08 -6.69
C ALA A 94 0.60 0.90 -5.74
N MET A 95 1.01 -0.29 -6.17
CA MET A 95 0.94 -1.48 -5.32
C MET A 95 1.80 -1.32 -4.07
N MET A 96 2.99 -0.71 -4.19
CA MET A 96 3.87 -0.46 -3.05
C MET A 96 3.25 0.50 -2.02
N GLU A 97 2.56 1.54 -2.49
CA GLU A 97 1.88 2.50 -1.63
C GLU A 97 0.67 1.85 -0.93
N GLU A 98 -0.09 1.04 -1.64
CA GLU A 98 -1.21 0.27 -1.08
C GLU A 98 -0.72 -0.70 0.01
N VAL A 99 0.37 -1.44 -0.25
CA VAL A 99 1.00 -2.33 0.74
C VAL A 99 1.46 -1.54 1.98
N ARG A 100 2.06 -0.36 1.78
CA ARG A 100 2.49 0.52 2.88
C ARG A 100 1.31 0.99 3.73
N LEU A 101 0.21 1.41 3.10
CA LEU A 101 -1.00 1.85 3.79
C LEU A 101 -1.62 0.70 4.60
N GLN A 102 -1.75 -0.48 4.01
CA GLN A 102 -2.27 -1.66 4.69
C GLN A 102 -1.40 -2.04 5.89
N ASN A 103 -0.07 -1.99 5.73
CA ASN A 103 0.86 -2.27 6.83
C ASN A 103 0.63 -1.32 8.02
N ILE A 104 0.44 -0.02 7.78
CA ILE A 104 0.10 0.96 8.82
C ILE A 104 -1.23 0.63 9.50
N VAL A 105 -2.25 0.25 8.72
CA VAL A 105 -3.57 -0.13 9.26
C VAL A 105 -3.45 -1.37 10.15
N TYR A 106 -2.73 -2.39 9.71
CA TYR A 106 -2.51 -3.60 10.49
C TYR A 106 -1.74 -3.32 11.79
N HIS A 107 -0.72 -2.46 11.76
CA HIS A 107 -0.03 -2.05 12.99
C HIS A 107 -0.97 -1.33 13.96
N ARG A 108 -1.83 -0.44 13.48
CA ARG A 108 -2.81 0.27 14.34
C ARG A 108 -3.83 -0.68 14.96
N GLU A 109 -4.35 -1.64 14.19
CA GLU A 109 -5.28 -2.64 14.72
C GLU A 109 -4.59 -3.59 15.70
N ASN A 110 -3.36 -3.99 15.44
CA ASN A 110 -2.57 -4.79 16.37
C ASN A 110 -2.34 -4.03 17.69
N ASP A 111 -1.93 -2.76 17.63
CA ASP A 111 -1.76 -1.92 18.81
C ASP A 111 -3.06 -1.75 19.61
N ARG A 112 -4.20 -1.64 18.90
CA ARG A 112 -5.51 -1.58 19.53
C ARG A 112 -5.86 -2.88 20.24
N ALA A 113 -5.63 -4.02 19.58
CA ALA A 113 -5.85 -5.34 20.17
C ALA A 113 -4.96 -5.54 21.41
N ASN A 114 -3.67 -5.19 21.32
CA ASN A 114 -2.73 -5.29 22.44
C ASN A 114 -3.15 -4.41 23.63
N ARG A 115 -3.61 -3.18 23.37
CA ARG A 115 -4.16 -2.32 24.43
C ARG A 115 -5.40 -2.95 25.09
N SER A 116 -6.29 -3.54 24.30
CA SER A 116 -7.48 -4.20 24.83
C SER A 116 -7.12 -5.41 25.69
N ILE A 117 -6.19 -6.25 25.23
CA ILE A 117 -5.70 -7.42 25.98
C ILE A 117 -5.09 -6.97 27.31
N LYS A 118 -4.26 -5.93 27.29
CA LYS A 118 -3.63 -5.38 28.49
C LYS A 118 -4.68 -4.86 29.49
N SER A 119 -5.69 -4.13 29.00
CA SER A 119 -6.78 -3.62 29.85
C SER A 119 -7.57 -4.75 30.52
N ILE A 120 -7.91 -5.80 29.76
CA ILE A 120 -8.63 -6.96 30.31
C ILE A 120 -7.75 -7.68 31.34
N PHE A 121 -6.45 -7.84 31.06
CA PHE A 121 -5.52 -8.44 31.99
C PHE A 121 -5.42 -7.65 33.32
N GLU A 122 -5.38 -6.32 33.25
CA GLU A 122 -5.40 -5.45 34.43
C GLU A 122 -6.71 -5.59 35.21
N GLU A 123 -7.85 -5.62 34.54
CA GLU A 123 -9.18 -5.81 35.17
C GLU A 123 -9.32 -7.18 35.86
N VAL A 124 -8.86 -8.25 35.20
CA VAL A 124 -8.86 -9.60 35.77
C VAL A 124 -7.92 -9.70 36.96
N SER A 125 -6.72 -9.12 36.86
CA SER A 125 -5.74 -9.12 37.96
C SER A 125 -6.30 -8.39 39.19
N LYS A 126 -6.93 -7.22 38.99
CA LYS A 126 -7.59 -6.46 40.06
C LYS A 126 -8.74 -7.24 40.68
N SER A 127 -9.59 -7.86 39.86
CA SER A 127 -10.72 -8.66 40.33
C SER A 127 -10.26 -9.86 41.18
N LEU A 128 -9.15 -10.49 40.79
CA LEU A 128 -8.55 -11.59 41.55
C LEU A 128 -7.99 -11.10 42.89
N GLU A 129 -7.28 -9.96 42.91
CA GLU A 129 -6.76 -9.36 44.15
C GLU A 129 -7.88 -9.00 45.13
N GLU A 130 -8.97 -8.41 44.63
CA GLU A 130 -10.17 -8.12 45.43
C GLU A 130 -10.78 -9.40 46.01
N LEU A 131 -10.90 -10.45 45.20
CA LEU A 131 -11.44 -11.74 45.65
C LEU A 131 -10.55 -12.41 46.70
N GLU A 132 -9.24 -12.38 46.52
CA GLU A 132 -8.27 -12.87 47.50
C GLU A 132 -8.37 -12.10 48.82
N TYR A 133 -8.45 -10.77 48.75
CA TYR A 133 -8.62 -9.91 49.91
C TYR A 133 -9.90 -10.26 50.70
N GLU A 134 -11.04 -10.35 50.02
CA GLU A 134 -12.31 -10.73 50.65
C GLU A 134 -12.26 -12.14 51.23
N TYR A 135 -11.67 -13.11 50.53
CA TYR A 135 -11.48 -14.46 51.04
C TYR A 135 -10.68 -14.48 52.34
N TYR A 136 -9.55 -13.77 52.39
CA TYR A 136 -8.68 -13.74 53.56
C TYR A 136 -9.25 -12.94 54.74
N ASN A 137 -10.16 -12.01 54.48
CA ASN A 137 -10.85 -11.22 55.51
C ASN A 137 -12.21 -11.80 55.94
N SER A 138 -12.75 -12.78 55.21
CA SER A 138 -14.01 -13.41 55.60
C SER A 138 -13.85 -14.34 56.81
N ASN A 139 -14.87 -14.37 57.65
CA ASN A 139 -14.93 -15.27 58.81
C ASN A 139 -15.09 -16.76 58.45
N TYR A 140 -15.19 -17.10 57.16
CA TYR A 140 -15.28 -18.49 56.67
C TYR A 140 -13.94 -19.23 56.68
N LYS A 141 -12.85 -18.57 57.09
CA LYS A 141 -11.51 -19.14 57.18
C LYS A 141 -11.35 -20.22 58.26
N LEU A 142 -12.34 -20.40 59.13
CA LEU A 142 -12.29 -21.43 60.16
C LEU A 142 -12.62 -22.80 59.53
N PRO A 143 -11.69 -23.77 59.52
CA PRO A 143 -12.10 -25.17 59.37
C PRO A 143 -13.12 -25.48 60.48
N PRO A 144 -14.05 -26.44 60.30
CA PRO A 144 -15.02 -26.77 61.32
C PRO A 144 -14.27 -27.01 62.63
N THR A 145 -14.40 -26.10 63.59
CA THR A 145 -13.79 -26.27 64.89
C THR A 145 -14.55 -27.43 65.51
N THR A 146 -13.96 -28.62 65.44
CA THR A 146 -14.36 -29.76 66.27
C THR A 146 -14.43 -29.23 67.69
N SER A 147 -15.65 -29.04 68.17
CA SER A 147 -15.96 -28.54 69.50
C SER A 147 -15.38 -29.52 70.51
N ILE A 148 -14.17 -29.25 71.00
CA ILE A 148 -13.65 -29.90 72.20
C ILE A 148 -14.45 -29.30 73.36
N SER A 149 -15.54 -29.99 73.72
CA SER A 149 -16.31 -29.72 74.93
C SER A 149 -15.42 -29.93 76.15
N THR A 150 -14.81 -28.85 76.63
CA THR A 150 -14.19 -28.82 77.96
C THR A 150 -15.32 -28.78 78.99
N ILE A 151 -15.73 -29.97 79.46
CA ILE A 151 -16.65 -30.08 80.59
C ILE A 151 -15.84 -29.83 81.86
N SER A 152 -15.98 -28.63 82.40
CA SER A 152 -15.64 -28.31 83.78
C SER A 152 -16.73 -28.84 84.71
N SER A 153 -16.39 -29.81 85.55
CA SER A 153 -17.16 -30.10 86.77
C SER A 153 -16.21 -30.47 87.91
N SER A 154 -16.16 -29.54 88.87
CA SER A 154 -15.60 -29.64 90.21
C SER A 154 -16.11 -30.84 91.01
N SER A 155 -15.24 -31.49 91.81
CA SER A 155 -15.25 -31.43 93.29
C SER A 155 -14.67 -32.69 93.96
N SER A 156 -13.96 -32.44 95.07
CA SER A 156 -13.68 -33.29 96.26
C SER A 156 -12.68 -34.46 96.17
N THR A 157 -11.47 -34.19 96.70
CA THR A 157 -10.65 -35.05 97.59
C THR A 157 -11.50 -35.62 98.76
N PRO A 158 -11.10 -36.70 99.50
CA PRO A 158 -9.72 -37.11 99.79
C PRO A 158 -9.38 -38.63 99.90
N GLN A 159 -8.07 -38.89 99.87
CA GLN A 159 -7.28 -39.93 100.58
C GLN A 159 -7.79 -41.39 100.65
N SER A 160 -6.92 -42.35 100.33
CA SER A 160 -5.99 -42.94 101.32
C SER A 160 -5.29 -44.21 100.82
N LYS A 161 -4.02 -44.30 101.24
CA LYS A 161 -3.09 -45.44 101.29
C LYS A 161 -2.48 -45.96 99.99
#